data_AF-A0A7Y2SKH2-F1
#
_entry.id   AF-A0A7Y2SKH2-F1
#
_cell.length_a   1.000
_cell.length_b   1.000
_cell.length_c   1.000
_cell.angle_alpha   90.00
_cell.angle_beta   90.00
_cell.angle_gamma   90.00
#
_symmetry.space_group_name_H-M   'P 1'
#
loop_
_entity.id
_entity.type
_entity.pdbx_description
1 polymer ?
#
loop_
_entity_poly.entity_id
_entity_poly.type
_entity_poly.pdbx_seq_one_letter_code
_entity_poly.pdbx_strand_id
1 'polypeptide(L)'
;MIPLVGAVDSSRAHNLLETVLRGVERYQARVVLVDLTGVLLLDALVAQTLVKAITAARLLGARMLLIGIRPELAETFIHIDTDVDLSMIETSGTLQSGLLRALHITGVRVTALS
;
A
#
# COMPACT_ATOMS: atom_id res chain seq x y z
N MET A 1 -4.84 -3.09 8.00
CA MET A 1 -5.29 -2.34 6.81
C MET A 1 -5.28 -0.86 7.17
N ILE A 2 -4.84 0.00 6.26
CA ILE A 2 -4.84 1.46 6.44
C ILE A 2 -5.62 2.08 5.27
N PRO A 3 -6.82 2.64 5.50
CA PRO A 3 -7.57 3.32 4.45
C PRO A 3 -7.06 4.77 4.26
N LEU A 4 -6.91 5.18 3.00
CA LEU A 4 -6.76 6.58 2.61
C LEU A 4 -8.06 7.03 1.94
N VAL A 5 -8.59 8.17 2.37
CA VAL A 5 -9.88 8.70 1.90
C VAL A 5 -9.76 10.20 1.63
N GLY A 6 -10.37 10.65 0.54
CA GLY A 6 -10.42 12.05 0.13
C GLY A 6 -9.16 12.49 -0.63
N ALA A 7 -8.84 13.77 -0.54
CA ALA A 7 -7.56 14.29 -1.02
C ALA A 7 -6.44 13.80 -0.10
N VAL A 8 -5.39 13.23 -0.68
CA VAL A 8 -4.18 12.86 0.05
C VAL A 8 -3.14 13.93 -0.23
N ASP A 9 -2.71 14.63 0.81
CA ASP A 9 -1.62 15.60 0.76
C ASP A 9 -0.33 15.00 1.35
N SER A 10 0.76 15.76 1.29
CA SER A 10 2.07 15.35 1.80
C SER A 10 2.04 15.01 3.30
N SER A 11 1.20 15.69 4.09
CA SER A 11 1.06 15.44 5.52
C SER A 11 0.44 14.06 5.78
N ARG A 12 -0.65 13.73 5.09
CA ARG A 12 -1.27 12.40 5.14
C ARG A 12 -0.33 11.31 4.65
N ALA A 13 0.41 11.56 3.59
CA ALA A 13 1.39 10.62 3.06
C ALA A 13 2.52 10.34 4.07
N HIS A 14 3.03 11.38 4.74
CA HIS A 14 4.04 11.24 5.78
C HIS A 14 3.50 10.49 7.00
N ASN A 15 2.28 10.81 7.45
CA ASN A 15 1.61 10.08 8.52
C ASN A 15 1.41 8.60 8.19
N LEU A 16 1.13 8.27 6.93
CA LEU A 16 1.07 6.88 6.47
C LEU A 16 2.42 6.19 6.59
N LEU A 17 3.51 6.80 6.12
CA LEU A 17 4.87 6.24 6.25
C LEU A 17 5.17 5.91 7.72
N GLU A 18 4.93 6.87 8.62
CA GLU A 18 5.11 6.70 10.06
C GLU A 18 4.22 5.59 10.64
N THR A 19 2.98 5.49 10.19
CA THR A 19 2.04 4.44 10.60
C THR A 19 2.50 3.07 10.12
N VAL A 20 3.05 2.97 8.91
CA VAL A 20 3.61 1.73 8.37
C VAL A 20 4.82 1.30 9.18
N LEU A 21 5.79 2.20 9.40
CA LEU A 21 6.99 1.92 10.19
C LEU A 21 6.63 1.39 11.60
N ARG A 22 5.81 2.14 12.33
CA ARG A 22 5.39 1.75 13.69
C ARG A 22 4.49 0.51 13.69
N GLY A 23 3.62 0.37 12.69
CA GLY A 23 2.67 -0.73 12.60
C GLY A 23 3.35 -2.06 12.32
N VAL A 24 4.33 -2.08 11.42
CA VAL A 24 5.10 -3.30 11.11
C VAL A 24 5.84 -3.78 12.35
N GLU A 25 6.55 -2.89 13.05
CA GLU A 25 7.25 -3.23 14.29
C GLU A 25 6.29 -3.71 15.38
N ARG A 26 5.26 -2.91 15.70
CA ARG A 26 4.36 -3.18 16.82
C ARG A 26 3.55 -4.45 16.64
N TYR A 27 3.07 -4.71 15.42
CA TYR A 27 2.18 -5.83 15.13
C TYR A 27 2.90 -7.02 14.51
N GLN A 28 4.22 -6.93 14.30
CA GLN A 28 5.00 -7.92 13.55
C GLN A 28 4.33 -8.25 12.21
N ALA A 29 3.82 -7.21 11.55
CA ALA A 29 2.95 -7.36 10.39
C ALA A 29 3.78 -7.85 9.21
N ARG A 30 3.46 -9.04 8.68
CA ARG A 30 4.09 -9.54 7.44
C ARG A 30 3.51 -8.90 6.18
N VAL A 31 2.29 -8.38 6.27
CA VAL A 31 1.59 -7.75 5.15
C VAL A 31 0.81 -6.52 5.62
N VAL A 32 0.97 -5.41 4.91
CA VAL A 32 0.22 -4.16 5.10
C VAL A 32 -0.64 -3.91 3.87
N LEU A 33 -1.96 -3.79 4.07
CA LEU A 33 -2.89 -3.39 3.01
C LEU A 33 -3.18 -1.90 3.14
N VAL A 34 -2.92 -1.13 2.08
CA VAL A 34 -3.26 0.30 2.01
C VAL A 34 -4.33 0.50 0.95
N ASP A 35 -5.48 1.00 1.38
CA ASP A 35 -6.66 1.14 0.53
C ASP A 35 -6.79 2.55 -0.02
N LEU A 36 -6.74 2.65 -1.35
CA LEU A 36 -6.81 3.88 -2.11
C LEU A 36 -8.17 4.07 -2.81
N THR A 37 -9.14 3.18 -2.57
CA THR A 37 -10.47 3.24 -3.19
C THR A 37 -11.15 4.59 -2.98
N GLY A 38 -10.97 5.20 -1.80
CA GLY A 38 -11.52 6.50 -1.44
C GLY A 38 -10.66 7.70 -1.83
N VAL A 39 -9.50 7.52 -2.46
CA VAL A 39 -8.59 8.61 -2.83
C VAL A 39 -9.06 9.25 -4.11
N LEU A 40 -9.31 10.56 -4.12
CA LEU A 40 -9.79 11.27 -5.31
C LEU A 40 -8.64 11.67 -6.22
N LEU A 41 -7.58 12.20 -5.63
CA LEU A 41 -6.43 12.77 -6.32
C LEU A 41 -5.15 12.41 -5.56
N LEU A 42 -4.09 12.18 -6.32
CA LEU A 42 -2.74 11.87 -5.84
C LEU A 42 -1.75 12.67 -6.69
N ASP A 43 -0.90 13.46 -6.06
CA ASP A 43 0.19 14.14 -6.75
C ASP A 43 1.48 13.31 -6.74
N ALA A 44 2.49 13.77 -7.48
CA ALA A 44 3.77 13.09 -7.60
C ALA A 44 4.53 12.98 -6.26
N LEU A 45 4.40 13.97 -5.36
CA LEU A 45 5.10 13.97 -4.08
C LEU A 45 4.50 12.93 -3.13
N VAL A 46 3.18 12.81 -3.11
CA VAL A 46 2.45 11.78 -2.37
C VAL A 46 2.77 10.40 -2.94
N ALA A 47 2.77 10.23 -4.26
CA ALA A 47 3.16 8.98 -4.92
C ALA A 47 4.58 8.55 -4.53
N GLN A 48 5.56 9.45 -4.57
CA GLN A 48 6.92 9.19 -4.10
C GLN A 48 6.97 8.79 -2.63
N THR A 49 6.16 9.43 -1.78
CA THR A 49 6.08 9.10 -0.35
C THR A 49 5.47 7.71 -0.12
N LEU A 50 4.49 7.30 -0.93
CA LEU A 50 3.97 5.94 -0.92
C LEU A 50 5.04 4.92 -1.31
N VAL A 51 5.86 5.20 -2.31
CA VAL A 51 6.98 4.31 -2.66
C VAL A 51 7.99 4.23 -1.52
N LYS A 52 8.31 5.34 -0.84
CA LYS A 52 9.14 5.32 0.37
C LYS A 52 8.53 4.43 1.46
N ALA A 53 7.21 4.46 1.66
CA ALA A 53 6.52 3.60 2.62
C ALA A 53 6.59 2.11 2.22
N ILE A 54 6.46 1.79 0.93
CA ILE A 54 6.64 0.43 0.40
C ILE A 54 8.06 -0.07 0.68
N THR A 55 9.07 0.74 0.37
CA THR A 55 10.48 0.42 0.63
C THR A 55 10.75 0.23 2.11
N ALA A 56 10.22 1.12 2.96
CA ALA A 56 10.37 1.04 4.41
C ALA A 56 9.73 -0.24 4.98
N ALA A 57 8.51 -0.59 4.57
CA ALA A 57 7.85 -1.83 4.96
C ALA A 57 8.71 -3.05 4.61
N ARG A 58 9.26 -3.07 3.39
CA ARG A 58 10.13 -4.16 2.90
C ARG A 58 11.41 -4.30 3.72
N LEU A 59 12.06 -3.18 4.06
CA LEU A 59 13.26 -3.18 4.92
C LEU A 59 12.97 -3.73 6.32
N LEU A 60 11.75 -3.55 6.82
CA LEU A 60 11.28 -4.11 8.08
C LEU A 60 10.72 -5.54 7.96
N GLY A 61 10.85 -6.19 6.79
CA GLY A 61 10.41 -7.57 6.58
C GLY A 61 8.92 -7.74 6.27
N ALA A 62 8.22 -6.66 5.91
CA ALA A 62 6.81 -6.67 5.55
C ALA A 62 6.58 -6.37 4.06
N ARG A 63 5.52 -6.93 3.49
CA ARG A 63 5.04 -6.57 2.14
C ARG A 63 3.92 -5.55 2.23
N MET A 64 3.94 -4.52 1.39
CA MET A 64 2.86 -3.56 1.31
C MET A 64 2.10 -3.73 -0.02
N LEU A 65 0.78 -3.87 0.05
CA LEU A 65 -0.10 -3.96 -1.12
C LEU A 65 -0.99 -2.72 -1.18
N LEU A 66 -1.00 -2.09 -2.34
CA LEU A 66 -1.93 -1.00 -2.67
C LEU A 66 -3.23 -1.57 -3.24
N ILE A 67 -4.35 -1.12 -2.70
CA ILE A 67 -5.68 -1.62 -3.04
C ILE A 67 -6.49 -0.53 -3.74
N GLY A 68 -7.21 -0.88 -4.79
CA GLY A 68 -8.19 0.02 -5.40
C GLY A 68 -7.59 1.19 -6.18
N ILE A 69 -6.41 0.99 -6.79
CA ILE A 69 -5.81 1.99 -7.69
C ILE A 69 -6.68 2.13 -8.94
N ARG A 70 -7.23 3.32 -9.16
CA ARG A 70 -7.91 3.69 -10.41
C ARG A 70 -6.89 4.08 -11.49
N PRO A 71 -7.24 4.01 -12.79
CA PRO A 71 -6.33 4.36 -13.88
C PRO A 71 -5.65 5.73 -13.71
N GLU A 72 -6.40 6.75 -13.27
CA GLU A 72 -5.88 8.11 -13.10
C GLU A 72 -4.80 8.19 -12.00
N LEU A 73 -4.91 7.37 -10.95
CA LEU A 73 -3.89 7.30 -9.90
C LEU A 73 -2.66 6.51 -10.36
N ALA A 74 -2.86 5.48 -11.19
CA ALA A 74 -1.77 4.73 -11.80
C ALA A 74 -0.93 5.62 -12.72
N GLU A 75 -1.57 6.54 -13.45
CA GLU A 75 -0.89 7.56 -14.25
C GLU A 75 0.06 8.40 -13.39
N THR A 76 -0.33 8.81 -12.18
CA THR A 76 0.60 9.55 -11.30
C THR A 76 1.85 8.74 -10.98
N PHE A 77 1.73 7.42 -10.72
CA PHE A 77 2.87 6.57 -10.40
C PHE A 77 3.84 6.38 -11.57
N ILE A 78 3.37 6.35 -12.82
CA ILE A 78 4.27 6.22 -13.98
C ILE A 78 4.98 7.53 -14.32
N HIS A 79 4.47 8.67 -13.84
CA HIS A 79 5.03 10.00 -14.07
C HIS A 79 5.88 10.52 -12.90
N ILE A 80 6.11 9.73 -11.85
CA ILE A 80 7.10 10.08 -10.83
C ILE A 80 8.51 9.94 -11.39
N ASP A 81 9.49 10.51 -10.67
CA ASP A 81 10.89 10.57 -11.07
C ASP A 81 11.44 9.23 -11.63
N THR A 82 12.31 9.32 -12.63
CA THR A 82 12.78 8.17 -13.44
C THR A 82 13.58 7.17 -12.61
N ASP A 83 14.13 7.60 -11.47
CA ASP A 83 14.94 6.78 -10.56
C ASP A 83 14.11 5.94 -9.57
N VAL A 84 12.77 6.01 -9.63
CA VAL A 84 11.91 5.23 -8.74
C VAL A 84 11.63 3.84 -9.31
N ASP A 85 12.04 2.80 -8.59
CA ASP A 85 11.74 1.41 -8.95
C ASP A 85 10.26 1.05 -8.69
N LEU A 86 9.44 1.17 -9.75
CA LEU A 86 8.03 0.81 -9.73
C LEU A 86 7.79 -0.70 -9.64
N SER A 87 8.79 -1.55 -9.90
CA SER A 87 8.64 -3.01 -9.83
C SER A 87 8.32 -3.51 -8.41
N MET A 88 8.60 -2.67 -7.40
CA MET A 88 8.30 -2.95 -6.00
C MET A 88 6.83 -2.71 -5.63
N ILE A 89 6.05 -2.06 -6.49
CA ILE A 89 4.66 -1.72 -6.19
C ILE A 89 3.78 -2.95 -6.42
N GLU A 90 3.37 -3.60 -5.32
CA GLU A 90 2.39 -4.66 -5.36
C GLU A 90 0.97 -4.09 -5.24
N THR A 91 0.06 -4.54 -6.12
CA THR A 91 -1.31 -4.02 -6.16
C THR A 91 -2.37 -5.12 -6.13
N SER A 92 -3.60 -4.73 -5.77
CA SER A 92 -4.79 -5.54 -5.97
C SER A 92 -5.99 -4.65 -6.31
N GLY A 93 -6.84 -5.11 -7.23
CA GLY A 93 -8.00 -4.32 -7.67
C GLY A 93 -9.07 -4.13 -6.58
N THR A 94 -9.16 -5.05 -5.62
CA THR A 94 -10.15 -4.99 -4.53
C THR A 94 -9.55 -5.36 -3.19
N LEU A 95 -10.21 -4.95 -2.10
CA LEU A 95 -9.82 -5.36 -0.76
C LEU A 95 -9.93 -6.88 -0.58
N GLN A 96 -10.94 -7.50 -1.17
CA GLN A 96 -11.14 -8.95 -1.10
C GLN A 96 -9.94 -9.69 -1.71
N SER A 97 -9.53 -9.34 -2.93
CA SER A 97 -8.38 -9.97 -3.59
C SER A 97 -7.06 -9.66 -2.87
N GLY A 98 -6.91 -8.46 -2.31
CA GLY A 98 -5.76 -8.08 -1.50
C GLY A 98 -5.66 -8.88 -0.21
N LEU A 99 -6.78 -9.08 0.48
CA LEU A 99 -6.85 -9.90 1.70
C LEU A 99 -6.52 -11.37 1.41
N LEU A 100 -7.10 -11.95 0.35
CA LEU A 100 -6.78 -13.32 -0.05
C LEU A 100 -5.29 -13.49 -0.35
N ARG A 101 -4.67 -12.52 -1.04
CA ARG A 101 -3.23 -12.51 -1.29
C ARG A 101 -2.43 -12.40 0.02
N ALA A 102 -2.85 -11.55 0.95
CA ALA A 102 -2.21 -11.43 2.27
C ALA A 102 -2.27 -12.74 3.07
N LEU A 103 -3.41 -13.42 3.05
CA LEU A 103 -3.58 -14.74 3.70
C LEU A 103 -2.66 -15.78 3.06
N HIS A 104 -2.58 -15.81 1.74
CA HIS A 104 -1.66 -16.70 1.02
C HIS A 104 -0.19 -16.44 1.40
N ILE A 105 0.24 -15.16 1.41
CA ILE A 105 1.60 -14.76 1.81
C ILE A 105 1.93 -15.19 3.25
N THR A 106 0.93 -15.14 4.13
CA THR A 106 1.10 -15.50 5.54
C THR A 106 0.93 -16.99 5.81
N GLY A 107 0.68 -17.81 4.78
CA GLY A 107 0.46 -19.25 4.90
C GLY A 107 -0.89 -19.63 5.52
N VAL A 108 -1.81 -18.67 5.65
CA VAL A 108 -3.16 -18.91 6.18
C VAL A 108 -4.06 -19.40 5.05
N ARG A 109 -4.72 -20.54 5.24
CA ARG A 109 -5.69 -21.10 4.29
C ARG A 109 -7.11 -20.81 4.76
N VAL A 110 -7.93 -20.24 3.88
CA VAL A 110 -9.38 -20.13 4.11
C VAL A 110 -10.01 -21.45 3.68
N THR A 111 -10.75 -22.09 4.57
CA THR A 111 -11.53 -23.30 4.28
C THR A 111 -13.00 -23.00 4.53
N ALA A 112 -13.89 -23.57 3.72
CA ALA A 112 -15.32 -23.47 3.99
C ALA A 112 -15.64 -24.24 5.27
N LEU A 113 -16.46 -23.65 6.15
CA LEU A 113 -17.03 -24.37 7.28
C LEU A 113 -18.07 -25.35 6.74
N SER A 114 -17.77 -26.65 6.81
CA SER A 114 -18.66 -27.75 6.45
C SER A 114 -19.51 -28.17 7.64
#